data_AF-A0A3A9I4Z0-F1
#
_entry.id   AF-A0A3A9I4Z0-F1
#
_cell.length_a   1.000
_cell.length_b   1.000
_cell.length_c   1.000
_cell.angle_alpha   90.00
_cell.angle_beta   90.00
_cell.angle_gamma   90.00
#
_symmetry.space_group_name_H-M   'P 1'
#
loop_
_entity.id
_entity.type
_entity.pdbx_description
1 polymer ?
#
loop_
_entity_poly.entity_id
_entity_poly.type
_entity_poly.pdbx_seq_one_letter_code
_entity_poly.pdbx_strand_id
1 'polypeptide(L)'
;MAITIPTQIEKCKGAMLATAIGDALGWPNEPRSKNRIEKPKVNDFFVEWTRSCKEPRWHDERILPGEYSDDTQMTLSVARSIIVGDWERFLAEKELPFWLRYERGGGGALLKAARSINDKKELLWQSPYHAKAYFSAGGNGAAMRILPHVIANANRADISALMLDVIKDTLITHGHPRAFLGATCYAFALDYLLRKDTVLEYGELVSAVIDGQQSWGAFPNHDVFGQWLGTAKQYAGFDYAQEWEKDRSNMLHQLEFIKSSLKKGLMLDDTKIMTNLECFGNVNGAGDVAALAAIYLASRYATNPTLGIKVPAFSFNADTDTIASITGGLLGMLCGTSWIPTEWKVVQDFECLVQIAELLLSDNKKAATKTEVTEAKSQSSDWQNFPIGKMRLIDTKQASNGKYGFVIIKKWLTVLGQTIYIKEFQPIDNYPSQRTQEDRQIRLDILPQLVTYETKLQQTTLQQVATTESAQKTIEVKAHERQFSLNASIIKALLDKQEFRGNVTVGKVFKVIQAFIENDESVTEVAKRLGLDEGMVNLLKMYVK
;
A
#
# COMPACT_ATOMS: atom_id res chain seq x y z
N MET A 1 20.51 18.70 28.10
CA MET A 1 21.04 19.45 26.94
C MET A 1 20.03 20.54 26.61
N ALA A 2 20.43 21.65 25.99
CA ALA A 2 19.45 22.56 25.39
C ALA A 2 18.76 21.86 24.21
N ILE A 3 17.45 22.05 24.06
CA ILE A 3 16.71 21.51 22.90
C ILE A 3 16.92 22.48 21.74
N THR A 4 17.93 22.21 20.91
CA THR A 4 18.15 22.96 19.67
C THR A 4 17.05 22.61 18.68
N ILE A 5 16.25 23.60 18.30
CA ILE A 5 15.16 23.41 17.34
C ILE A 5 15.77 23.33 15.92
N PRO A 6 15.44 22.31 15.12
CA PRO A 6 16.03 22.15 13.79
C PRO A 6 15.69 23.31 12.86
N THR A 7 16.66 23.70 12.02
CA THR A 7 16.42 24.67 10.95
C THR A 7 15.44 24.10 9.92
N GLN A 8 14.76 24.98 9.18
CA GLN A 8 13.77 24.59 8.18
C GLN A 8 14.31 23.54 7.18
N ILE A 9 15.55 23.68 6.72
CA ILE A 9 16.19 22.70 5.84
C ILE A 9 16.45 21.35 6.53
N GLU A 10 16.88 21.34 7.79
CA GLU A 10 17.09 20.09 8.53
C GLU A 10 15.77 19.37 8.81
N LYS A 11 14.66 20.10 9.02
CA LYS A 11 13.30 19.52 9.06
C LYS A 11 12.92 18.87 7.74
N CYS A 12 13.11 19.56 6.61
CA CYS A 12 12.79 19.02 5.28
C CYS A 12 13.62 17.77 4.94
N LYS A 13 14.93 17.77 5.25
CA LYS A 13 15.80 16.59 5.13
C LYS A 13 15.36 15.46 6.06
N GLY A 14 15.10 15.79 7.32
CA GLY A 14 14.61 14.85 8.33
C GLY A 14 13.34 14.15 7.88
N ALA A 15 12.36 14.90 7.36
CA ALA A 15 11.11 14.36 6.84
C ALA A 15 11.32 13.42 5.65
N MET A 16 12.07 13.84 4.62
CA MET A 16 12.34 13.01 3.43
C MET A 16 13.03 11.69 3.79
N LEU A 17 14.04 11.76 4.68
CA LEU A 17 14.75 10.57 5.16
C LEU A 17 13.85 9.67 6.02
N ALA A 18 13.13 10.24 6.98
CA ALA A 18 12.30 9.48 7.92
C ALA A 18 11.09 8.84 7.26
N THR A 19 10.52 9.45 6.21
CA THR A 19 9.53 8.82 5.32
C THR A 19 10.10 7.57 4.66
N ALA A 20 11.26 7.66 4.01
CA ALA A 20 11.89 6.51 3.36
C ALA A 20 12.34 5.40 4.33
N ILE A 21 12.76 5.78 5.55
CA ILE A 21 13.10 4.83 6.61
C ILE A 21 11.86 4.12 7.14
N GLY A 22 10.74 4.84 7.32
CA GLY A 22 9.47 4.28 7.76
C GLY A 22 8.89 3.27 6.76
N ASP A 23 8.86 3.65 5.49
CA ASP A 23 8.57 2.79 4.35
C ASP A 23 9.43 1.50 4.40
N ALA A 24 10.77 1.64 4.31
CA ALA A 24 11.67 0.49 4.21
C ALA A 24 11.73 -0.41 5.48
N LEU A 25 11.27 0.06 6.64
CA LEU A 25 11.06 -0.75 7.85
C LEU A 25 9.69 -1.43 7.88
N GLY A 26 8.65 -0.77 7.40
CA GLY A 26 7.27 -1.27 7.43
C GLY A 26 6.93 -2.22 6.29
N TRP A 27 7.52 -2.03 5.11
CA TRP A 27 7.20 -2.76 3.89
C TRP A 27 7.43 -4.28 3.97
N PRO A 28 8.49 -4.81 4.63
CA PRO A 28 8.67 -6.26 4.82
C PRO A 28 7.55 -6.93 5.65
N ASN A 29 6.79 -6.15 6.42
CA ASN A 29 5.75 -6.61 7.34
C ASN A 29 4.31 -6.36 6.82
N GLU A 30 4.17 -5.66 5.69
CA GLU A 30 2.87 -5.25 5.16
C GLU A 30 2.14 -6.45 4.51
N PRO A 31 0.83 -6.66 4.75
CA PRO A 31 0.12 -7.85 4.27
C PRO A 31 0.08 -8.06 2.75
N ARG A 32 0.29 -7.01 1.95
CA ARG A 32 0.22 -7.02 0.47
C ARG A 32 1.60 -6.93 -0.20
N SER A 33 2.68 -6.84 0.60
CA SER A 33 4.10 -6.81 0.22
C SER A 33 4.48 -7.96 -0.71
N LYS A 34 3.83 -9.12 -0.53
CA LYS A 34 4.13 -10.44 -1.12
C LYS A 34 5.46 -11.01 -0.62
N ASN A 35 5.80 -10.74 0.64
CA ASN A 35 6.89 -11.43 1.34
C ASN A 35 6.66 -12.95 1.33
N ARG A 36 7.70 -13.73 1.01
CA ARG A 36 7.68 -15.20 1.05
C ARG A 36 7.56 -15.78 2.46
N ILE A 37 7.87 -14.99 3.47
CA ILE A 37 7.79 -15.37 4.89
C ILE A 37 6.53 -14.72 5.46
N GLU A 38 5.48 -15.51 5.73
CA GLU A 38 4.18 -15.01 6.23
C GLU A 38 4.27 -14.32 7.60
N LYS A 39 5.31 -14.62 8.38
CA LYS A 39 5.61 -14.03 9.69
C LYS A 39 7.12 -13.87 9.83
N PRO A 40 7.74 -12.77 9.35
CA PRO A 40 9.14 -12.49 9.61
C PRO A 40 9.38 -12.36 11.12
N LYS A 41 10.60 -12.68 11.58
CA LYS A 41 10.98 -12.35 12.96
C LYS A 41 10.96 -10.84 13.13
N VAL A 42 10.41 -10.36 14.26
CA VAL A 42 10.47 -8.94 14.62
C VAL A 42 11.93 -8.59 14.88
N ASN A 43 12.52 -7.92 13.89
CA ASN A 43 13.88 -7.40 13.89
C ASN A 43 13.75 -5.88 13.79
N ASP A 44 14.27 -5.12 14.74
CA ASP A 44 14.05 -3.68 14.84
C ASP A 44 15.01 -2.83 13.96
N PHE A 45 15.48 -3.43 12.87
CA PHE A 45 16.46 -2.95 11.92
C PHE A 45 16.11 -3.46 10.51
N PHE A 46 16.68 -2.86 9.46
CA PHE A 46 16.40 -3.26 8.08
C PHE A 46 16.77 -4.72 7.79
N VAL A 47 15.85 -5.47 7.16
CA VAL A 47 16.03 -6.89 6.82
C VAL A 47 16.11 -7.11 5.31
N GLU A 48 16.87 -8.14 4.91
CA GLU A 48 16.77 -8.71 3.57
C GLU A 48 15.57 -9.67 3.50
N TRP A 49 14.81 -9.62 2.42
CA TRP A 49 13.66 -10.51 2.22
C TRP A 49 13.40 -10.80 0.74
N THR A 50 12.52 -11.79 0.49
CA THR A 50 12.19 -12.26 -0.86
C THR A 50 10.74 -11.95 -1.19
N ARG A 51 10.53 -11.20 -2.29
CA ARG A 51 9.23 -10.73 -2.77
C ARG A 51 8.74 -11.53 -3.97
N SER A 52 7.56 -12.12 -3.85
CA SER A 52 6.90 -12.86 -4.95
C SER A 52 6.29 -11.90 -5.99
N CYS A 53 6.98 -11.70 -7.11
CA CYS A 53 6.50 -10.90 -8.23
C CYS A 53 5.63 -11.71 -9.23
N LYS A 54 4.80 -11.01 -10.00
CA LYS A 54 3.95 -11.60 -11.07
C LYS A 54 4.28 -11.06 -12.47
N GLU A 55 4.62 -9.78 -12.56
CA GLU A 55 5.03 -9.09 -13.79
C GLU A 55 6.56 -8.93 -13.84
N PRO A 56 7.21 -8.92 -15.01
CA PRO A 56 6.65 -9.27 -16.34
C PRO A 56 6.40 -10.78 -16.51
N ARG A 57 6.93 -11.59 -15.58
CA ARG A 57 6.61 -13.00 -15.35
C ARG A 57 6.75 -13.29 -13.85
N TRP A 58 6.20 -14.41 -13.40
CA TRP A 58 6.37 -14.88 -12.02
C TRP A 58 7.85 -15.10 -11.70
N HIS A 59 8.36 -14.41 -10.68
CA HIS A 59 9.75 -14.54 -10.23
C HIS A 59 9.86 -14.09 -8.77
N ASP A 60 10.94 -14.49 -8.12
CA ASP A 60 11.31 -13.97 -6.80
C ASP A 60 12.32 -12.82 -6.94
N GLU A 61 11.97 -11.68 -6.36
CA GLU A 61 12.82 -10.50 -6.26
C GLU A 61 13.46 -10.46 -4.86
N ARG A 62 14.80 -10.41 -4.78
CA ARG A 62 15.53 -10.20 -3.53
C ARG A 62 15.55 -8.70 -3.22
N ILE A 63 14.84 -8.31 -2.15
CA ILE A 63 14.81 -6.94 -1.64
C ILE A 63 15.91 -6.80 -0.59
N LEU A 64 16.81 -5.83 -0.78
CA LEU A 64 17.95 -5.63 0.12
C LEU A 64 17.55 -4.80 1.36
N PRO A 65 18.31 -4.86 2.47
CA PRO A 65 18.06 -4.04 3.65
C PRO A 65 18.05 -2.54 3.28
N GLY A 66 17.00 -1.83 3.69
CA GLY A 66 16.84 -0.40 3.44
C GLY A 66 16.18 -0.04 2.11
N GLU A 67 15.82 -1.02 1.27
CA GLU A 67 15.08 -0.76 0.03
C GLU A 67 13.58 -0.51 0.29
N TYR A 68 13.02 0.46 -0.44
CA TYR A 68 11.69 1.03 -0.20
C TYR A 68 10.61 0.58 -1.21
N SER A 69 9.33 0.81 -0.85
CA SER A 69 8.09 0.42 -1.54
C SER A 69 7.64 1.48 -2.57
N ASP A 70 6.37 1.47 -2.99
CA ASP A 70 5.84 2.55 -3.81
C ASP A 70 5.61 3.88 -3.08
N ASP A 71 5.53 3.91 -1.75
CA ASP A 71 5.49 5.11 -0.91
C ASP A 71 6.60 6.11 -1.29
N THR A 72 7.85 5.68 -1.16
CA THR A 72 9.02 6.50 -1.47
C THR A 72 9.24 6.66 -2.97
N GLN A 73 8.92 5.66 -3.80
CA GLN A 73 8.96 5.81 -5.26
C GLN A 73 8.04 6.94 -5.75
N MET A 74 6.81 7.01 -5.21
CA MET A 74 5.84 8.05 -5.57
C MET A 74 6.20 9.40 -4.96
N THR A 75 6.68 9.43 -3.71
CA THR A 75 7.23 10.66 -3.09
C THR A 75 8.33 11.27 -3.95
N LEU A 76 9.30 10.46 -4.41
CA LEU A 76 10.37 10.92 -5.28
C LEU A 76 9.88 11.32 -6.68
N SER A 77 8.80 10.70 -7.18
CA SER A 77 8.17 11.04 -8.46
C SER A 77 7.44 12.39 -8.41
N VAL A 78 6.72 12.68 -7.33
CA VAL A 78 6.12 13.99 -7.07
C VAL A 78 7.22 15.05 -6.94
N ALA A 79 8.28 14.76 -6.17
CA ALA A 79 9.41 15.66 -5.99
C ALA A 79 10.10 16.04 -7.32
N ARG A 80 10.39 15.06 -8.19
CA ARG A 80 10.93 15.32 -9.54
C ARG A 80 10.02 16.19 -10.38
N SER A 81 8.71 15.92 -10.34
CA SER A 81 7.70 16.70 -11.07
C SER A 81 7.72 18.18 -10.64
N ILE A 82 7.88 18.46 -9.35
CA ILE A 82 8.01 19.83 -8.83
C ILE A 82 9.33 20.49 -9.23
N ILE A 83 10.45 19.75 -9.16
CA ILE A 83 11.79 20.25 -9.51
C ILE A 83 11.89 20.59 -11.01
N VAL A 84 11.33 19.74 -11.88
CA VAL A 84 11.20 20.00 -13.32
C VAL A 84 10.19 21.11 -13.61
N GLY A 85 9.16 21.26 -12.76
CA GLY A 85 8.07 22.22 -12.90
C GLY A 85 7.04 21.83 -13.97
N ASP A 86 5.89 22.52 -13.98
CA ASP A 86 4.65 22.00 -14.59
C ASP A 86 4.29 20.62 -13.98
N TRP A 87 4.26 20.59 -12.65
CA TRP A 87 4.33 19.35 -11.86
C TRP A 87 3.14 18.43 -12.09
N GLU A 88 1.93 19.00 -12.19
CA GLU A 88 0.67 18.28 -12.40
C GLU A 88 0.72 17.50 -13.72
N ARG A 89 1.23 18.15 -14.76
CA ARG A 89 1.43 17.57 -16.08
C ARG A 89 2.59 16.57 -16.11
N PHE A 90 3.72 16.86 -15.47
CA PHE A 90 4.87 15.96 -15.49
C PHE A 90 4.59 14.67 -14.72
N LEU A 91 3.91 14.76 -13.57
CA LEU A 91 3.47 13.63 -12.77
C LEU A 91 2.52 12.72 -13.56
N ALA A 92 1.51 13.31 -14.20
CA ALA A 92 0.52 12.58 -14.99
C ALA A 92 1.11 12.00 -16.30
N GLU A 93 1.77 12.82 -17.14
CA GLU A 93 2.21 12.38 -18.47
C GLU A 93 3.51 11.57 -18.50
N LYS A 94 4.40 11.72 -17.50
CA LYS A 94 5.77 11.14 -17.52
C LYS A 94 6.00 10.17 -16.39
N GLU A 95 5.84 10.60 -15.14
CA GLU A 95 6.21 9.80 -13.97
C GLU A 95 5.28 8.60 -13.77
N LEU A 96 3.96 8.81 -13.64
CA LEU A 96 3.00 7.72 -13.42
C LEU A 96 3.05 6.63 -14.51
N PRO A 97 3.11 6.97 -15.82
CA PRO A 97 3.30 5.97 -16.88
C PRO A 97 4.65 5.25 -16.82
N PHE A 98 5.74 5.92 -16.41
CA PHE A 98 7.06 5.32 -16.33
C PHE A 98 7.26 4.47 -15.07
N TRP A 99 6.57 4.80 -13.98
CA TRP A 99 6.56 4.05 -12.72
C TRP A 99 6.09 2.59 -12.89
N LEU A 100 5.20 2.32 -13.84
CA LEU A 100 4.79 0.96 -14.27
C LEU A 100 5.90 0.08 -14.89
N ARG A 101 7.16 0.53 -14.87
CA ARG A 101 8.33 -0.25 -15.27
C ARG A 101 9.21 -0.68 -14.09
N TYR A 102 8.96 -0.16 -12.89
CA TYR A 102 9.82 -0.35 -11.72
C TYR A 102 9.05 -0.44 -10.39
N GLU A 103 7.73 -0.66 -10.45
CA GLU A 103 6.81 -0.55 -9.33
C GLU A 103 7.09 -1.58 -8.21
N ARG A 104 7.23 -1.08 -6.98
CA ARG A 104 7.47 -1.93 -5.79
C ARG A 104 6.29 -2.13 -4.85
N GLY A 105 5.09 -1.71 -5.25
CA GLY A 105 3.85 -2.15 -4.62
C GLY A 105 2.65 -1.83 -5.49
N GLY A 106 1.96 -0.75 -5.15
CA GLY A 106 0.91 -0.15 -5.94
C GLY A 106 -0.48 -0.45 -5.40
N GLY A 107 -1.06 0.53 -4.70
CA GLY A 107 -2.49 0.53 -4.41
C GLY A 107 -3.32 0.36 -5.68
N GLY A 108 -4.41 -0.41 -5.61
CA GLY A 108 -5.21 -0.79 -6.79
C GLY A 108 -5.86 0.37 -7.55
N ALA A 109 -5.97 1.55 -6.94
CA ALA A 109 -6.39 2.79 -7.60
C ALA A 109 -5.22 3.45 -8.35
N LEU A 110 -4.08 3.62 -7.70
CA LEU A 110 -2.83 4.15 -8.27
C LEU A 110 -2.40 3.38 -9.53
N LEU A 111 -2.41 2.04 -9.48
CA LEU A 111 -2.10 1.18 -10.63
C LEU A 111 -3.09 1.33 -11.78
N LYS A 112 -4.39 1.57 -11.51
CA LYS A 112 -5.39 1.85 -12.57
C LYS A 112 -5.16 3.23 -13.18
N ALA A 113 -4.83 4.24 -12.36
CA ALA A 113 -4.59 5.60 -12.82
C ALA A 113 -3.37 5.66 -13.74
N ALA A 114 -2.24 5.12 -13.27
CA ALA A 114 -1.03 5.00 -14.07
C ALA A 114 -1.26 4.27 -15.40
N ARG A 115 -2.01 3.15 -15.40
CA ARG A 115 -2.34 2.40 -16.63
C ARG A 115 -3.27 3.16 -17.57
N SER A 116 -4.28 3.86 -17.05
CA SER A 116 -5.15 4.71 -17.87
C SER A 116 -4.37 5.82 -18.59
N ILE A 117 -3.46 6.49 -17.90
CA ILE A 117 -2.66 7.56 -18.49
C ILE A 117 -1.56 6.98 -19.40
N ASN A 118 -1.00 5.80 -19.10
CA ASN A 118 -0.06 5.11 -19.98
C ASN A 118 -0.73 4.66 -21.30
N ASP A 119 -1.85 3.95 -21.21
CA ASP A 119 -2.45 3.22 -22.34
C ASP A 119 -3.41 4.09 -23.16
N LYS A 120 -4.16 5.00 -22.51
CA LYS A 120 -5.20 5.84 -23.13
C LYS A 120 -4.90 7.35 -23.16
N LYS A 121 -3.92 7.83 -22.39
CA LYS A 121 -3.65 9.27 -22.15
C LYS A 121 -4.83 10.02 -21.49
N GLU A 122 -5.60 9.31 -20.66
CA GLU A 122 -6.86 9.79 -20.06
C GLU A 122 -6.83 9.62 -18.52
N LEU A 123 -7.25 10.64 -17.77
CA LEU A 123 -7.44 10.55 -16.31
C LEU A 123 -8.69 9.71 -15.99
N LEU A 124 -8.65 8.86 -14.96
CA LEU A 124 -9.74 7.91 -14.67
C LEU A 124 -11.13 8.56 -14.49
N TRP A 125 -11.17 9.79 -13.96
CA TRP A 125 -12.42 10.52 -13.76
C TRP A 125 -13.02 11.01 -15.09
N GLN A 126 -12.20 11.36 -16.08
CA GLN A 126 -12.66 11.79 -17.40
C GLN A 126 -13.33 10.63 -18.17
N SER A 127 -12.91 9.39 -17.89
CA SER A 127 -13.37 8.17 -18.56
C SER A 127 -14.71 7.66 -18.00
N PRO A 128 -15.84 7.71 -18.76
CA PRO A 128 -17.15 7.26 -18.25
C PRO A 128 -17.19 5.81 -17.76
N TYR A 129 -16.31 4.97 -18.30
CA TYR A 129 -16.18 3.56 -17.94
C TYR A 129 -15.47 3.32 -16.60
N HIS A 130 -14.63 4.28 -16.15
CA HIS A 130 -13.79 4.13 -14.96
C HIS A 130 -14.14 5.11 -13.84
N ALA A 131 -14.80 6.22 -14.15
CA ALA A 131 -15.15 7.28 -13.20
C ALA A 131 -15.81 6.75 -11.92
N LYS A 132 -16.80 5.84 -12.03
CA LYS A 132 -17.45 5.23 -10.85
C LYS A 132 -16.45 4.49 -9.94
N ALA A 133 -15.54 3.71 -10.51
CA ALA A 133 -14.52 2.99 -9.75
C ALA A 133 -13.42 3.90 -9.18
N TYR A 134 -13.21 5.07 -9.79
CA TYR A 134 -12.34 6.13 -9.30
C TYR A 134 -12.96 6.87 -8.10
N PHE A 135 -14.24 7.22 -8.13
CA PHE A 135 -14.91 7.88 -7.00
C PHE A 135 -15.07 6.95 -5.77
N SER A 136 -14.97 5.63 -5.95
CA SER A 136 -14.83 4.66 -4.85
C SER A 136 -13.39 4.51 -4.31
N ALA A 137 -12.38 5.20 -4.86
CA ALA A 137 -10.98 5.07 -4.45
C ALA A 137 -10.62 6.00 -3.29
N GLY A 138 -10.78 5.52 -2.05
CA GLY A 138 -10.41 6.21 -0.80
C GLY A 138 -9.04 5.85 -0.21
N GLY A 139 -8.15 5.26 -1.03
CA GLY A 139 -6.86 4.75 -0.60
C GLY A 139 -5.87 5.81 -0.08
N ASN A 140 -4.98 5.38 0.80
CA ASN A 140 -3.84 6.13 1.32
C ASN A 140 -2.77 6.51 0.29
N GLY A 141 -2.79 5.89 -0.89
CA GLY A 141 -1.81 6.10 -1.97
C GLY A 141 -1.69 7.53 -2.51
N ALA A 142 -2.60 8.43 -2.15
CA ALA A 142 -2.45 9.88 -2.32
C ALA A 142 -1.69 10.52 -1.13
N ALA A 143 -2.14 10.27 0.11
CA ALA A 143 -1.53 10.83 1.31
C ALA A 143 -0.04 10.46 1.46
N MET A 144 0.36 9.23 1.11
CA MET A 144 1.74 8.75 1.26
C MET A 144 2.81 9.63 0.58
N ARG A 145 2.43 10.37 -0.47
CA ARG A 145 3.37 11.05 -1.40
C ARG A 145 3.33 12.58 -1.40
N ILE A 146 2.57 13.23 -0.50
CA ILE A 146 2.38 14.71 -0.56
C ILE A 146 3.49 15.54 0.11
N LEU A 147 4.41 14.92 0.84
CA LEU A 147 5.52 15.61 1.52
C LEU A 147 6.30 16.61 0.63
N PRO A 148 6.60 16.31 -0.66
CA PRO A 148 7.31 17.24 -1.52
C PRO A 148 6.55 18.53 -1.81
N HIS A 149 5.21 18.52 -1.81
CA HIS A 149 4.40 19.73 -1.96
C HIS A 149 4.57 20.65 -0.76
N VAL A 150 4.64 20.10 0.45
CA VAL A 150 4.85 20.87 1.69
C VAL A 150 6.24 21.52 1.68
N ILE A 151 7.29 20.74 1.37
CA ILE A 151 8.66 21.27 1.25
C ILE A 151 8.75 22.32 0.15
N ALA A 152 8.08 22.12 -0.99
CA ALA A 152 8.07 23.07 -2.10
C ALA A 152 7.29 24.36 -1.83
N ASN A 153 6.35 24.33 -0.88
CA ASN A 153 5.56 25.46 -0.39
C ASN A 153 6.14 26.08 0.90
N ALA A 154 7.27 25.59 1.42
CA ALA A 154 7.85 25.99 2.71
C ALA A 154 8.08 27.50 2.90
N ASN A 155 8.38 28.22 1.81
CA ASN A 155 8.60 29.68 1.81
C ASN A 155 7.29 30.48 1.58
N ARG A 156 6.13 29.82 1.47
CA ARG A 156 4.81 30.48 1.29
C ARG A 156 4.07 30.59 2.62
N ALA A 157 3.52 31.78 2.87
CA ALA A 157 2.67 32.04 4.03
C ALA A 157 1.23 31.52 3.87
N ASP A 158 0.74 31.39 2.63
CA ASP A 158 -0.60 30.88 2.35
C ASP A 158 -0.63 29.35 2.27
N ILE A 159 -1.35 28.74 3.21
CA ILE A 159 -1.62 27.29 3.25
C ILE A 159 -2.67 26.86 2.21
N SER A 160 -3.50 27.79 1.70
CA SER A 160 -4.53 27.50 0.69
C SER A 160 -3.89 27.06 -0.63
N ALA A 161 -2.78 27.69 -1.02
CA ALA A 161 -1.94 27.25 -2.15
C ALA A 161 -1.42 25.81 -1.99
N LEU A 162 -0.98 25.42 -0.78
CA LEU A 162 -0.55 24.05 -0.50
C LEU A 162 -1.73 23.06 -0.59
N MET A 163 -2.88 23.39 0.02
CA MET A 163 -4.07 22.55 -0.08
C MET A 163 -4.55 22.39 -1.52
N LEU A 164 -4.42 23.43 -2.35
CA LEU A 164 -4.73 23.38 -3.78
C LEU A 164 -3.81 22.43 -4.55
N ASP A 165 -2.50 22.49 -4.33
CA ASP A 165 -1.52 21.56 -4.92
C ASP A 165 -1.83 20.10 -4.49
N VAL A 166 -2.15 19.88 -3.21
CA VAL A 166 -2.46 18.54 -2.64
C VAL A 166 -3.77 17.94 -3.18
N ILE A 167 -4.83 18.75 -3.33
CA ILE A 167 -6.10 18.31 -3.93
C ILE A 167 -5.87 17.92 -5.40
N LYS A 168 -5.11 18.72 -6.17
CA LYS A 168 -4.73 18.39 -7.55
C LYS A 168 -3.98 17.06 -7.65
N ASP A 169 -3.01 16.81 -6.77
CA ASP A 169 -2.19 15.60 -6.81
C ASP A 169 -3.06 14.35 -6.54
N THR A 170 -3.90 14.43 -5.51
CA THR A 170 -4.86 13.39 -5.16
C THR A 170 -5.75 13.02 -6.36
N LEU A 171 -6.34 14.03 -7.00
CA LEU A 171 -7.29 13.94 -8.11
C LEU A 171 -6.75 13.24 -9.37
N ILE A 172 -5.43 13.18 -9.56
CA ILE A 172 -4.82 12.40 -10.66
C ILE A 172 -5.08 10.88 -10.46
N THR A 173 -5.33 10.43 -9.22
CA THR A 173 -5.28 9.01 -8.84
C THR A 173 -6.44 8.48 -7.98
N HIS A 174 -7.03 9.31 -7.13
CA HIS A 174 -8.01 8.91 -6.10
C HIS A 174 -9.20 9.87 -6.08
N GLY A 175 -10.42 9.31 -5.94
CA GLY A 175 -11.66 10.05 -6.11
C GLY A 175 -12.58 10.14 -4.89
N HIS A 176 -12.35 9.37 -3.82
CA HIS A 176 -13.23 9.37 -2.64
C HIS A 176 -12.77 10.40 -1.59
N PRO A 177 -13.68 11.10 -0.85
CA PRO A 177 -13.29 12.12 0.12
C PRO A 177 -12.24 11.67 1.16
N ARG A 178 -12.38 10.47 1.78
CA ARG A 178 -11.31 9.81 2.59
C ARG A 178 -9.87 10.00 2.07
N ALA A 179 -9.63 9.89 0.76
CA ALA A 179 -8.28 10.05 0.20
C ALA A 179 -7.80 11.51 0.18
N PHE A 180 -8.69 12.45 -0.19
CA PHE A 180 -8.40 13.88 -0.17
C PHE A 180 -8.17 14.38 1.25
N LEU A 181 -9.11 14.10 2.16
CA LEU A 181 -9.09 14.55 3.54
C LEU A 181 -7.89 13.97 4.31
N GLY A 182 -7.51 12.72 4.04
CA GLY A 182 -6.26 12.15 4.56
C GLY A 182 -5.02 12.89 4.07
N ALA A 183 -4.94 13.17 2.76
CA ALA A 183 -3.81 13.87 2.16
C ALA A 183 -3.68 15.33 2.61
N THR A 184 -4.78 16.09 2.66
CA THR A 184 -4.78 17.48 3.14
C THR A 184 -4.51 17.58 4.64
N CYS A 185 -5.05 16.66 5.46
CA CYS A 185 -4.80 16.60 6.90
C CYS A 185 -3.32 16.30 7.20
N TYR A 186 -2.72 15.34 6.50
CA TYR A 186 -1.27 15.07 6.61
C TYR A 186 -0.43 16.26 6.12
N ALA A 187 -0.79 16.88 5.00
CA ALA A 187 -0.10 18.07 4.49
C ALA A 187 -0.16 19.24 5.49
N PHE A 188 -1.31 19.47 6.13
CA PHE A 188 -1.47 20.48 7.18
C PHE A 188 -0.60 20.15 8.41
N ALA A 189 -0.60 18.90 8.86
CA ALA A 189 0.21 18.46 10.00
C ALA A 189 1.72 18.66 9.74
N LEU A 190 2.21 18.35 8.53
CA LEU A 190 3.57 18.66 8.10
C LEU A 190 3.83 20.17 8.04
N ASP A 191 2.93 20.95 7.44
CA ASP A 191 3.07 22.39 7.24
C ASP A 191 3.15 23.17 8.57
N TYR A 192 2.37 22.71 9.56
CA TYR A 192 2.42 23.15 10.94
C TYR A 192 3.76 22.79 11.63
N LEU A 193 4.18 21.52 11.58
CA LEU A 193 5.46 21.08 12.18
C LEU A 193 6.68 21.75 11.54
N LEU A 194 6.61 22.05 10.24
CA LEU A 194 7.62 22.82 9.50
C LEU A 194 7.78 24.24 10.09
N ARG A 195 6.68 24.94 10.33
CA ARG A 195 6.65 26.31 10.89
C ARG A 195 6.89 26.39 12.40
N LYS A 196 6.62 25.32 13.15
CA LYS A 196 6.78 25.25 14.61
C LYS A 196 8.22 25.62 15.05
N ASP A 197 8.38 26.78 15.67
CA ASP A 197 9.64 27.40 16.09
C ASP A 197 9.92 27.27 17.60
N THR A 198 9.07 26.53 18.31
CA THR A 198 9.16 26.18 19.73
C THR A 198 9.11 24.66 19.91
N VAL A 199 9.36 24.15 21.13
CA VAL A 199 9.19 22.72 21.43
C VAL A 199 7.71 22.33 21.28
N LEU A 200 7.43 21.15 20.71
CA LEU A 200 6.07 20.63 20.58
C LEU A 200 5.56 20.13 21.94
N GLU A 201 4.43 20.68 22.41
CA GLU A 201 3.78 20.25 23.64
C GLU A 201 2.97 18.96 23.45
N TYR A 202 2.73 18.23 24.53
CA TYR A 202 2.12 16.91 24.48
C TYR A 202 0.63 16.98 24.08
N GLY A 203 0.33 16.54 22.85
CA GLY A 203 -1.00 16.65 22.24
C GLY A 203 -1.27 17.97 21.50
N GLU A 204 -0.26 18.84 21.36
CA GLU A 204 -0.36 20.10 20.60
C GLU A 204 -0.69 19.84 19.13
N LEU A 205 0.04 18.95 18.47
CA LEU A 205 -0.17 18.60 17.05
C LEU A 205 -1.61 18.19 16.74
N VAL A 206 -2.21 17.34 17.59
CA VAL A 206 -3.61 16.90 17.41
C VAL A 206 -4.58 18.06 17.57
N SER A 207 -4.30 18.97 18.51
CA SER A 207 -5.13 20.16 18.74
C SER A 207 -5.03 21.13 17.55
N ALA A 208 -3.82 21.43 17.09
CA ALA A 208 -3.57 22.27 15.91
C ALA A 208 -4.23 21.72 14.64
N VAL A 209 -4.25 20.40 14.44
CA VAL A 209 -4.98 19.76 13.33
C VAL A 209 -6.49 19.93 13.47
N ILE A 210 -7.07 19.80 14.67
CA ILE A 210 -8.51 20.02 14.91
C ILE A 210 -8.90 21.48 14.65
N ASP A 211 -8.08 22.42 15.09
CA ASP A 211 -8.29 23.86 14.88
C ASP A 211 -8.12 24.21 13.38
N GLY A 212 -7.18 23.56 12.70
CA GLY A 212 -6.91 23.66 11.26
C GLY A 212 -7.97 23.07 10.32
N GLN A 213 -9.06 22.52 10.83
CA GLN A 213 -10.09 21.80 10.04
C GLN A 213 -10.72 22.62 8.91
N GLN A 214 -10.73 23.95 9.02
CA GLN A 214 -11.27 24.85 8.00
C GLN A 214 -10.30 25.05 6.82
N SER A 215 -9.03 24.64 6.97
CA SER A 215 -8.03 24.65 5.89
C SER A 215 -7.93 23.29 5.21
N TRP A 216 -7.71 22.20 5.96
CA TRP A 216 -7.55 20.88 5.35
C TRP A 216 -8.87 20.18 5.02
N GLY A 217 -9.94 20.49 5.75
CA GLY A 217 -11.28 19.91 5.53
C GLY A 217 -12.14 20.69 4.52
N ALA A 218 -11.62 21.79 3.96
CA ALA A 218 -12.35 22.65 3.04
C ALA A 218 -12.79 21.89 1.77
N PHE A 219 -14.06 22.05 1.39
CA PHE A 219 -14.59 21.43 0.17
C PHE A 219 -13.90 22.01 -1.09
N PRO A 220 -13.58 21.21 -2.13
CA PRO A 220 -12.86 21.69 -3.31
C PRO A 220 -13.58 22.85 -4.02
N ASN A 221 -12.87 23.96 -4.27
CA ASN A 221 -13.44 25.15 -4.91
C ASN A 221 -13.98 24.83 -6.31
N HIS A 222 -15.27 25.13 -6.53
CA HIS A 222 -15.96 24.95 -7.79
C HIS A 222 -15.33 25.72 -8.97
N ASP A 223 -14.72 26.88 -8.74
CA ASP A 223 -14.08 27.66 -9.81
C ASP A 223 -12.87 26.96 -10.43
N VAL A 224 -12.21 26.08 -9.67
CA VAL A 224 -11.05 25.29 -10.14
C VAL A 224 -11.46 23.86 -10.50
N PHE A 225 -12.34 23.24 -9.70
CA PHE A 225 -12.68 21.82 -9.80
C PHE A 225 -14.07 21.55 -10.41
N GLY A 226 -14.78 22.57 -10.92
CA GLY A 226 -16.17 22.46 -11.38
C GLY A 226 -16.43 21.38 -12.43
N GLN A 227 -15.50 21.14 -13.37
CA GLN A 227 -15.62 20.02 -14.32
C GLN A 227 -15.62 18.66 -13.61
N TRP A 228 -14.67 18.47 -12.69
CA TRP A 228 -14.50 17.24 -11.92
C TRP A 228 -15.65 17.02 -10.91
N LEU A 229 -16.16 18.10 -10.30
CA LEU A 229 -17.35 18.05 -9.44
C LEU A 229 -18.61 17.71 -10.25
N GLY A 230 -18.72 18.18 -11.49
CA GLY A 230 -19.75 17.74 -12.45
C GLY A 230 -19.66 16.24 -12.73
N THR A 231 -18.46 15.73 -12.99
CA THR A 231 -18.19 14.29 -13.12
C THR A 231 -18.55 13.52 -11.84
N ALA A 232 -18.20 14.02 -10.66
CA ALA A 232 -18.51 13.39 -9.37
C ALA A 232 -20.02 13.25 -9.19
N LYS A 233 -20.77 14.33 -9.42
CA LYS A 233 -22.24 14.36 -9.38
C LYS A 233 -22.89 13.38 -10.36
N GLN A 234 -22.24 13.08 -11.49
CA GLN A 234 -22.75 12.14 -12.49
C GLN A 234 -22.39 10.67 -12.20
N TYR A 235 -21.18 10.39 -11.68
CA TYR A 235 -20.60 9.04 -11.66
C TYR A 235 -20.27 8.47 -10.28
N ALA A 236 -20.22 9.27 -9.20
CA ALA A 236 -19.87 8.76 -7.87
C ALA A 236 -20.90 7.76 -7.31
N GLY A 237 -22.19 7.99 -7.59
CA GLY A 237 -23.29 7.17 -7.06
C GLY A 237 -23.72 7.53 -5.63
N PHE A 238 -23.19 8.61 -5.08
CA PHE A 238 -23.53 9.22 -3.80
C PHE A 238 -23.48 10.76 -3.94
N ASP A 239 -24.07 11.49 -3.00
CA ASP A 239 -23.87 12.95 -2.92
C ASP A 239 -22.46 13.25 -2.41
N TYR A 240 -21.63 13.80 -3.28
CA TYR A 240 -20.22 14.03 -3.00
C TYR A 240 -19.97 15.08 -1.90
N ALA A 241 -20.87 16.04 -1.73
CA ALA A 241 -20.75 17.06 -0.69
C ALA A 241 -21.16 16.50 0.69
N GLN A 242 -22.22 15.68 0.72
CA GLN A 242 -22.64 15.00 1.95
C GLN A 242 -21.61 13.96 2.42
N GLU A 243 -21.04 13.17 1.50
CA GLU A 243 -20.01 12.18 1.84
C GLU A 243 -18.70 12.84 2.29
N TRP A 244 -18.32 13.99 1.69
CA TRP A 244 -17.18 14.79 2.14
C TRP A 244 -17.37 15.31 3.57
N GLU A 245 -18.53 15.91 3.88
CA GLU A 245 -18.80 16.44 5.22
C GLU A 245 -18.91 15.33 6.28
N LYS A 246 -19.43 14.17 5.90
CA LYS A 246 -19.45 12.95 6.72
C LYS A 246 -18.04 12.44 7.01
N ASP A 247 -17.19 12.27 6.01
CA ASP A 247 -15.80 11.83 6.19
C ASP A 247 -15.00 12.84 7.03
N ARG A 248 -15.17 14.16 6.77
CA ARG A 248 -14.56 15.24 7.55
C ARG A 248 -14.99 15.21 9.02
N SER A 249 -16.28 15.05 9.27
CA SER A 249 -16.83 14.92 10.63
C SER A 249 -16.32 13.66 11.34
N ASN A 250 -16.21 12.53 10.64
CA ASN A 250 -15.65 11.30 11.20
C ASN A 250 -14.17 11.47 11.59
N MET A 251 -13.37 12.13 10.76
CA MET A 251 -11.98 12.46 11.10
C MET A 251 -11.89 13.35 12.34
N LEU A 252 -12.79 14.33 12.51
CA LEU A 252 -12.82 15.20 13.70
C LEU A 252 -13.19 14.43 14.98
N HIS A 253 -14.17 13.53 14.92
CA HIS A 253 -14.49 12.64 16.06
C HIS A 253 -13.29 11.76 16.44
N GLN A 254 -12.55 11.24 15.44
CA GLN A 254 -11.35 10.45 15.69
C GLN A 254 -10.18 11.30 16.24
N LEU A 255 -10.01 12.54 15.78
CA LEU A 255 -9.00 13.45 16.33
C LEU A 255 -9.29 13.83 17.80
N GLU A 256 -10.55 14.07 18.19
CA GLU A 256 -10.91 14.27 19.60
C GLU A 256 -10.80 12.97 20.42
N PHE A 257 -11.06 11.80 19.83
CA PHE A 257 -10.74 10.51 20.46
C PHE A 257 -9.24 10.31 20.70
N ILE A 258 -8.38 10.73 19.76
CA ILE A 258 -6.92 10.75 19.91
C ILE A 258 -6.51 11.73 21.03
N LYS A 259 -6.97 12.98 20.96
CA LYS A 259 -6.68 14.07 21.92
C LYS A 259 -7.15 13.75 23.35
N SER A 260 -8.28 13.06 23.51
CA SER A 260 -8.74 12.55 24.81
C SER A 260 -8.01 11.28 25.24
N SER A 261 -7.53 10.45 24.32
CA SER A 261 -6.77 9.24 24.66
C SER A 261 -5.32 9.52 25.05
N LEU A 262 -4.64 10.49 24.42
CA LEU A 262 -3.28 10.92 24.80
C LEU A 262 -3.21 11.32 26.29
N LYS A 263 -4.27 11.95 26.83
CA LYS A 263 -4.36 12.31 28.27
C LYS A 263 -4.25 11.12 29.25
N LYS A 264 -4.34 9.87 28.77
CA LYS A 264 -4.12 8.64 29.56
C LYS A 264 -2.63 8.31 29.77
N GLY A 265 -1.73 9.01 29.07
CA GLY A 265 -0.27 8.95 29.28
C GLY A 265 0.31 7.54 29.16
N LEU A 266 0.91 7.04 30.24
CA LEU A 266 1.56 5.71 30.26
C LEU A 266 0.59 4.52 30.25
N MET A 267 -0.71 4.72 30.54
CA MET A 267 -1.73 3.66 30.49
C MET A 267 -2.35 3.46 29.09
N LEU A 268 -1.71 4.01 28.07
CA LEU A 268 -2.20 4.08 26.70
C LEU A 268 -1.64 2.90 25.86
N ASP A 269 -2.52 2.15 25.22
CA ASP A 269 -2.24 0.94 24.44
C ASP A 269 -2.40 1.24 22.94
N ASP A 270 -1.30 1.18 22.18
CA ASP A 270 -1.28 1.49 20.73
C ASP A 270 -2.18 0.57 19.94
N THR A 271 -2.17 -0.73 20.25
CA THR A 271 -3.00 -1.73 19.56
C THR A 271 -4.47 -1.35 19.70
N LYS A 272 -4.91 -0.97 20.89
CA LYS A 272 -6.29 -0.52 21.13
C LYS A 272 -6.62 0.78 20.40
N ILE A 273 -5.75 1.80 20.40
CA ILE A 273 -6.04 3.05 19.67
C ILE A 273 -6.05 2.81 18.16
N MET A 274 -5.05 2.14 17.60
CA MET A 274 -4.99 1.79 16.18
C MET A 274 -6.18 0.90 15.74
N THR A 275 -6.71 0.06 16.64
CA THR A 275 -7.96 -0.69 16.37
C THR A 275 -9.18 0.22 16.27
N ASN A 276 -9.30 1.24 17.14
CA ASN A 276 -10.38 2.24 17.08
C ASN A 276 -10.22 3.20 15.88
N LEU A 277 -8.99 3.39 15.40
CA LEU A 277 -8.66 4.10 14.14
C LEU A 277 -8.73 3.18 12.90
N GLU A 278 -9.46 2.07 12.96
CA GLU A 278 -9.66 1.10 11.86
C GLU A 278 -8.39 0.45 11.24
N CYS A 279 -7.20 0.65 11.83
CA CYS A 279 -5.91 0.29 11.23
C CYS A 279 -5.72 -1.22 11.01
N PHE A 280 -6.50 -2.08 11.67
CA PHE A 280 -6.48 -3.54 11.50
C PHE A 280 -7.76 -4.08 10.82
N GLY A 281 -8.63 -3.18 10.32
CA GLY A 281 -9.89 -3.53 9.67
C GLY A 281 -9.80 -3.59 8.15
N ASN A 282 -10.94 -3.84 7.50
CA ASN A 282 -11.08 -3.93 6.04
C ASN A 282 -10.74 -2.61 5.28
N VAL A 283 -10.56 -1.51 6.00
CA VAL A 283 -10.27 -0.17 5.48
C VAL A 283 -8.90 0.36 5.95
N ASN A 284 -8.02 -0.52 6.43
CA ASN A 284 -6.68 -0.17 6.92
C ASN A 284 -5.84 0.68 5.94
N GLY A 285 -5.98 0.45 4.63
CA GLY A 285 -5.34 1.22 3.57
C GLY A 285 -6.08 2.49 3.12
N ALA A 286 -6.97 3.07 3.94
CA ALA A 286 -7.65 4.33 3.65
C ALA A 286 -6.82 5.56 4.04
N GLY A 287 -6.96 6.67 3.30
CA GLY A 287 -6.11 7.85 3.48
C GLY A 287 -6.29 8.58 4.81
N ASP A 288 -7.53 8.67 5.27
CA ASP A 288 -7.89 9.20 6.59
C ASP A 288 -7.35 8.31 7.71
N VAL A 289 -7.48 6.98 7.61
CA VAL A 289 -6.95 6.01 8.58
C VAL A 289 -5.44 6.18 8.73
N ALA A 290 -4.70 6.21 7.61
CA ALA A 290 -3.25 6.36 7.64
C ALA A 290 -2.80 7.71 8.23
N ALA A 291 -3.48 8.81 7.87
CA ALA A 291 -3.18 10.14 8.41
C ALA A 291 -3.49 10.24 9.92
N LEU A 292 -4.65 9.76 10.37
CA LEU A 292 -5.06 9.76 11.78
C LEU A 292 -4.12 8.92 12.65
N ALA A 293 -3.75 7.72 12.18
CA ALA A 293 -2.81 6.84 12.86
C ALA A 293 -1.43 7.51 13.01
N ALA A 294 -0.93 8.14 11.94
CA ALA A 294 0.37 8.81 11.96
C ALA A 294 0.37 10.06 12.86
N ILE A 295 -0.70 10.87 12.84
CA ILE A 295 -0.85 12.04 13.74
C ILE A 295 -0.87 11.60 15.20
N TYR A 296 -1.58 10.50 15.52
CA TYR A 296 -1.56 9.89 16.86
C TYR A 296 -0.16 9.43 17.26
N LEU A 297 0.51 8.63 16.41
CA LEU A 297 1.82 8.06 16.72
C LEU A 297 2.91 9.13 16.82
N ALA A 298 2.95 10.12 15.92
CA ALA A 298 3.86 11.25 16.00
C ALA A 298 3.62 12.09 17.27
N SER A 299 2.36 12.31 17.66
CA SER A 299 2.01 13.02 18.90
C SER A 299 2.39 12.23 20.16
N ARG A 300 2.30 10.89 20.13
CA ARG A 300 2.71 10.02 21.24
C ARG A 300 4.23 9.93 21.37
N TYR A 301 4.95 9.88 20.25
CA TYR A 301 6.37 9.54 20.18
C TYR A 301 7.29 10.69 19.73
N ALA A 302 6.82 11.93 19.77
CA ALA A 302 7.62 13.13 19.50
C ALA A 302 8.97 13.18 20.26
N THR A 303 9.03 12.64 21.48
CA THR A 303 10.24 12.57 22.31
C THR A 303 11.08 11.30 22.11
N ASN A 304 10.61 10.33 21.32
CA ASN A 304 11.35 9.15 20.91
C ASN A 304 10.97 8.74 19.46
N PRO A 305 11.43 9.50 18.44
CA PRO A 305 11.06 9.26 17.05
C PRO A 305 11.39 7.85 16.54
N THR A 306 12.49 7.26 17.01
CA THR A 306 12.89 5.88 16.69
C THR A 306 11.81 4.87 17.09
N LEU A 307 11.19 5.02 18.27
CA LEU A 307 10.06 4.18 18.66
C LEU A 307 8.79 4.54 17.87
N GLY A 308 8.59 5.83 17.56
CA GLY A 308 7.47 6.32 16.76
C GLY A 308 7.40 5.74 15.34
N ILE A 309 8.54 5.40 14.72
CA ILE A 309 8.59 4.65 13.46
C ILE A 309 8.50 3.13 13.69
N LYS A 310 9.17 2.60 14.72
CA LYS A 310 9.16 1.14 14.99
C LYS A 310 7.75 0.60 15.30
N VAL A 311 6.93 1.31 16.08
CA VAL A 311 5.57 0.86 16.44
C VAL A 311 4.68 0.58 15.21
N PRO A 312 4.46 1.51 14.26
CA PRO A 312 3.68 1.23 13.06
C PRO A 312 4.37 0.21 12.14
N ALA A 313 5.70 0.26 11.98
CA ALA A 313 6.42 -0.65 11.09
C ALA A 313 6.25 -2.14 11.45
N PHE A 314 6.06 -2.46 12.74
CA PHE A 314 5.82 -3.83 13.23
C PHE A 314 4.36 -4.09 13.66
N SER A 315 3.42 -3.20 13.33
CA SER A 315 1.98 -3.38 13.60
C SER A 315 1.32 -4.31 12.59
N PHE A 316 1.68 -5.61 12.62
CA PHE A 316 1.19 -6.61 11.67
C PHE A 316 -0.33 -6.57 11.45
N ASN A 317 -0.75 -6.76 10.20
CA ASN A 317 -2.11 -6.60 9.66
C ASN A 317 -2.57 -5.13 9.44
N ALA A 318 -1.78 -4.14 9.86
CA ALA A 318 -1.96 -2.76 9.41
C ALA A 318 -1.27 -2.48 8.06
N ASP A 319 -1.45 -1.27 7.56
CA ASP A 319 -0.73 -0.70 6.42
C ASP A 319 0.65 -0.22 6.89
N THR A 320 1.57 -1.17 7.12
CA THR A 320 2.75 -0.94 7.98
C THR A 320 3.82 -0.05 7.37
N ASP A 321 4.05 -0.09 6.06
CA ASP A 321 4.88 0.91 5.35
C ASP A 321 4.21 2.27 5.36
N THR A 322 2.99 2.41 4.81
CA THR A 322 2.36 3.73 4.66
C THR A 322 2.19 4.46 6.01
N ILE A 323 1.76 3.76 7.07
CA ILE A 323 1.62 4.40 8.39
C ILE A 323 2.99 4.78 8.96
N ALA A 324 4.02 3.93 8.84
CA ALA A 324 5.37 4.25 9.32
C ALA A 324 6.05 5.37 8.51
N SER A 325 5.82 5.42 7.20
CA SER A 325 6.24 6.42 6.22
C SER A 325 5.67 7.81 6.53
N ILE A 326 4.35 7.90 6.75
CA ILE A 326 3.66 9.14 7.13
C ILE A 326 4.06 9.57 8.54
N THR A 327 4.15 8.63 9.50
CA THR A 327 4.61 8.92 10.87
C THR A 327 6.06 9.42 10.88
N GLY A 328 6.92 8.79 10.07
CA GLY A 328 8.30 9.19 9.86
C GLY A 328 8.40 10.60 9.28
N GLY A 329 7.61 10.93 8.26
CA GLY A 329 7.55 12.28 7.69
C GLY A 329 7.23 13.34 8.74
N LEU A 330 6.22 13.12 9.59
CA LEU A 330 5.88 14.03 10.70
C LEU A 330 7.03 14.15 11.70
N LEU A 331 7.59 13.03 12.18
CA LEU A 331 8.66 13.02 13.18
C LEU A 331 9.97 13.63 12.65
N GLY A 332 10.31 13.39 11.39
CA GLY A 332 11.43 14.02 10.70
C GLY A 332 11.24 15.52 10.50
N MET A 333 10.01 15.96 10.18
CA MET A 333 9.66 17.37 10.08
C MET A 333 9.73 18.09 11.44
N LEU A 334 9.47 17.40 12.55
CA LEU A 334 9.63 17.94 13.91
C LEU A 334 11.10 17.96 14.35
N CYS A 335 11.80 16.83 14.24
CA CYS A 335 13.07 16.57 14.92
C CYS A 335 14.32 16.70 14.02
N GLY A 336 14.14 16.94 12.72
CA GLY A 336 15.23 17.05 11.75
C GLY A 336 15.98 15.73 11.52
N THR A 337 17.27 15.81 11.18
CA THR A 337 18.12 14.63 10.89
C THR A 337 18.87 14.06 12.11
N SER A 338 19.03 14.85 13.17
CA SER A 338 20.02 14.61 14.24
C SER A 338 19.74 13.40 15.13
N TRP A 339 18.49 12.94 15.17
CA TRP A 339 18.05 11.77 15.93
C TRP A 339 18.20 10.46 15.16
N ILE A 340 18.39 10.51 13.82
CA ILE A 340 18.34 9.33 12.94
C ILE A 340 19.50 8.38 13.29
N PRO A 341 19.22 7.13 13.73
CA PRO A 341 20.25 6.15 14.07
C PRO A 341 21.20 5.84 12.90
N THR A 342 22.43 5.46 13.19
CA THR A 342 23.46 5.26 12.14
C THR A 342 23.11 4.04 11.27
N GLU A 343 22.55 3.01 11.88
CA GLU A 343 22.00 1.81 11.24
C GLU A 343 20.80 2.10 10.31
N TRP A 344 20.18 3.28 10.40
CA TRP A 344 19.09 3.70 9.50
C TRP A 344 19.58 4.54 8.31
N LYS A 345 20.85 4.98 8.32
CA LYS A 345 21.46 5.75 7.22
C LYS A 345 21.83 4.90 5.99
N VAL A 346 21.65 3.57 6.08
CA VAL A 346 21.79 2.64 4.95
C VAL A 346 20.50 2.50 4.12
N VAL A 347 19.46 3.29 4.42
CA VAL A 347 18.24 3.37 3.59
C VAL A 347 18.61 3.71 2.14
N GLN A 348 17.89 3.10 1.19
CA GLN A 348 18.10 3.30 -0.23
C GLN A 348 18.00 4.79 -0.58
N ASP A 349 18.97 5.27 -1.36
CA ASP A 349 19.04 6.63 -1.91
C ASP A 349 19.11 7.78 -0.87
N PHE A 350 19.67 7.53 0.32
CA PHE A 350 19.88 8.52 1.41
C PHE A 350 20.34 9.90 0.93
N GLU A 351 21.46 9.99 0.19
CA GLU A 351 21.99 11.27 -0.31
C GLU A 351 21.05 11.95 -1.32
N CYS A 352 20.32 11.17 -2.13
CA CYS A 352 19.32 11.67 -3.08
C CYS A 352 18.11 12.27 -2.35
N LEU A 353 17.67 11.66 -1.24
CA LEU A 353 16.60 12.20 -0.39
C LEU A 353 17.00 13.54 0.25
N VAL A 354 18.26 13.67 0.68
CA VAL A 354 18.84 14.92 1.21
C VAL A 354 18.92 15.99 0.12
N GLN A 355 19.49 15.65 -1.04
CA GLN A 355 19.63 16.53 -2.21
C GLN A 355 18.28 17.03 -2.72
N ILE A 356 17.28 16.15 -2.78
CA ILE A 356 15.92 16.50 -3.20
C ILE A 356 15.23 17.43 -2.19
N ALA A 357 15.47 17.27 -0.88
CA ALA A 357 14.97 18.23 0.12
C ALA A 357 15.55 19.65 -0.10
N GLU A 358 16.85 19.74 -0.41
CA GLU A 358 17.52 21.01 -0.74
C GLU A 358 16.99 21.62 -2.05
N LEU A 359 16.87 20.83 -3.11
CA LEU A 359 16.32 21.28 -4.40
C LEU A 359 14.86 21.74 -4.29
N LEU A 360 14.03 21.03 -3.53
CA LEU A 360 12.63 21.40 -3.29
C LEU A 360 12.49 22.70 -2.48
N LEU A 361 13.40 22.97 -1.55
CA LEU A 361 13.40 24.22 -0.76
C LEU A 361 13.99 25.41 -1.53
N SER A 362 14.86 25.17 -2.52
CA SER A 362 15.51 26.24 -3.29
C SER A 362 14.53 27.08 -4.12
N ASP A 363 14.71 28.41 -4.15
CA ASP A 363 13.82 29.28 -4.97
C ASP A 363 14.04 29.09 -6.48
N ASN A 364 15.18 28.54 -6.89
CA ASN A 364 15.64 28.49 -8.28
C ASN A 364 15.89 27.05 -8.79
N LYS A 365 14.99 26.13 -8.42
CA LYS A 365 15.04 24.66 -8.65
C LYS A 365 15.55 24.26 -10.04
N LYS A 366 15.04 24.92 -11.10
CA LYS A 366 15.41 24.70 -12.51
C LYS A 366 16.85 25.12 -12.88
N ALA A 367 17.47 26.02 -12.12
CA ALA A 367 18.86 26.40 -12.30
C ALA A 367 19.80 25.41 -11.59
N ALA A 368 19.52 25.07 -10.33
CA ALA A 368 20.27 24.06 -9.58
C ALA A 368 20.33 22.71 -10.32
N THR A 369 19.17 22.21 -10.75
CA THR A 369 19.05 20.98 -11.55
C THR A 369 19.89 21.03 -12.84
N LYS A 370 20.04 22.19 -13.48
CA LYS A 370 20.86 22.34 -14.69
C LYS A 370 22.36 22.21 -14.41
N THR A 371 22.82 22.66 -13.24
CA THR A 371 24.20 22.49 -12.78
C THR A 371 24.50 21.01 -12.58
N GLU A 372 23.69 20.31 -11.78
CA GLU A 372 23.81 18.86 -11.52
C GLU A 372 23.74 18.03 -12.81
N VAL A 373 22.77 18.33 -13.69
CA VAL A 373 22.64 17.71 -15.02
C VAL A 373 23.83 18.02 -15.94
N THR A 374 24.66 19.01 -15.64
CA THR A 374 25.87 19.35 -16.41
C THR A 374 27.13 18.71 -15.81
N GLU A 375 27.23 18.63 -14.49
CA GLU A 375 28.27 17.88 -13.78
C GLU A 375 28.13 16.37 -14.01
N ALA A 376 26.92 15.82 -13.97
CA ALA A 376 26.67 14.42 -14.29
C ALA A 376 27.08 14.05 -15.74
N LYS A 377 26.99 15.01 -16.70
CA LYS A 377 27.44 14.80 -18.09
C LYS A 377 28.96 14.82 -18.25
N SER A 378 29.71 15.49 -17.38
CA SER A 378 31.18 15.52 -17.51
C SER A 378 31.85 14.24 -17.02
N GLN A 379 31.11 13.36 -16.32
CA GLN A 379 31.65 12.20 -15.63
C GLN A 379 31.49 10.85 -16.33
N SER A 380 30.55 10.64 -17.27
CA SER A 380 30.54 9.43 -18.11
C SER A 380 29.72 9.55 -19.42
N SER A 381 30.01 8.66 -20.37
CA SER A 381 29.33 8.52 -21.67
C SER A 381 27.94 7.87 -21.60
N ASP A 382 27.63 7.15 -20.53
CA ASP A 382 26.67 6.03 -20.58
C ASP A 382 25.23 6.42 -20.18
N TRP A 383 24.93 7.72 -20.20
CA TRP A 383 23.65 8.31 -19.80
C TRP A 383 22.58 8.24 -20.89
N GLN A 384 21.64 7.31 -20.74
CA GLN A 384 20.50 7.13 -21.64
C GLN A 384 19.33 8.06 -21.28
N ASN A 385 18.48 8.38 -22.27
CA ASN A 385 17.33 9.27 -22.10
C ASN A 385 16.05 8.46 -21.81
N PHE A 386 15.32 8.83 -20.76
CA PHE A 386 14.03 8.24 -20.37
C PHE A 386 12.97 9.35 -20.16
N PRO A 387 11.66 9.02 -20.05
CA PRO A 387 10.60 10.02 -19.86
C PRO A 387 10.78 10.92 -18.63
N ILE A 388 11.46 10.42 -17.58
CA ILE A 388 11.68 11.10 -16.30
C ILE A 388 13.05 11.81 -16.22
N GLY A 389 13.79 11.90 -17.33
CA GLY A 389 15.14 12.47 -17.40
C GLY A 389 16.19 11.46 -17.85
N LYS A 390 17.47 11.70 -17.53
CA LYS A 390 18.56 10.77 -17.87
C LYS A 390 18.78 9.73 -16.78
N MET A 391 19.15 8.53 -17.19
CA MET A 391 19.48 7.42 -16.30
C MET A 391 20.68 6.63 -16.86
N ARG A 392 21.57 6.14 -15.98
CA ARG A 392 22.66 5.22 -16.33
C ARG A 392 22.41 3.84 -15.71
N LEU A 393 22.78 2.77 -16.40
CA LEU A 393 22.73 1.41 -15.86
C LEU A 393 23.90 1.25 -14.88
N ILE A 394 23.67 0.66 -13.71
CA ILE A 394 24.71 0.46 -12.68
C ILE A 394 24.88 -0.99 -12.21
N ASP A 395 23.85 -1.84 -12.35
CA ASP A 395 23.91 -3.26 -12.02
C ASP A 395 22.84 -4.04 -12.82
N THR A 396 23.01 -5.34 -13.01
CA THR A 396 22.06 -6.23 -13.69
C THR A 396 22.09 -7.62 -13.09
N LYS A 397 21.01 -7.98 -12.40
CA LYS A 397 20.80 -9.30 -11.78
C LYS A 397 19.85 -10.14 -12.61
N GLN A 398 19.83 -11.45 -12.36
CA GLN A 398 18.89 -12.39 -12.97
C GLN A 398 18.11 -13.14 -11.88
N ALA A 399 16.79 -13.20 -12.03
CA ALA A 399 15.90 -14.05 -11.24
C ALA A 399 15.37 -15.19 -12.12
N SER A 400 15.26 -16.42 -11.60
CA SER A 400 14.73 -17.54 -12.38
C SER A 400 13.21 -17.43 -12.55
N ASN A 401 12.72 -17.68 -13.77
CA ASN A 401 11.30 -17.97 -14.06
C ASN A 401 11.12 -19.49 -14.29
N GLY A 402 11.75 -20.31 -13.44
CA GLY A 402 11.72 -21.76 -13.52
C GLY A 402 12.33 -22.28 -14.83
N LYS A 403 11.59 -23.11 -15.56
CA LYS A 403 12.02 -23.70 -16.84
C LYS A 403 11.86 -22.78 -18.06
N TYR A 404 11.20 -21.63 -17.91
CA TYR A 404 10.74 -20.83 -19.07
C TYR A 404 11.70 -19.70 -19.46
N GLY A 405 12.56 -19.27 -18.55
CA GLY A 405 13.46 -18.14 -18.77
C GLY A 405 14.00 -17.52 -17.49
N PHE A 406 14.52 -16.31 -17.62
CA PHE A 406 14.98 -15.45 -16.55
C PHE A 406 14.23 -14.12 -16.59
N VAL A 407 14.04 -13.48 -15.43
CA VAL A 407 13.71 -12.05 -15.36
C VAL A 407 15.00 -11.31 -15.06
N ILE A 408 15.40 -10.47 -16.01
CA ILE A 408 16.56 -9.59 -15.92
C ILE A 408 16.13 -8.34 -15.15
N ILE A 409 16.76 -8.10 -14.00
CA ILE A 409 16.48 -6.98 -13.11
C ILE A 409 17.64 -5.98 -13.24
N LYS A 410 17.40 -4.90 -13.95
CA LYS A 410 18.37 -3.83 -14.25
C LYS A 410 18.25 -2.73 -13.20
N LYS A 411 19.31 -2.48 -12.44
CA LYS A 411 19.40 -1.33 -11.53
C LYS A 411 19.96 -0.14 -12.29
N TRP A 412 19.18 0.93 -12.32
CA TRP A 412 19.52 2.21 -12.93
C TRP A 412 19.75 3.27 -11.85
N LEU A 413 20.53 4.29 -12.16
CA LEU A 413 20.70 5.51 -11.38
C LEU A 413 20.17 6.70 -12.19
N THR A 414 19.27 7.50 -11.64
CA THR A 414 18.83 8.78 -12.22
C THR A 414 19.90 9.87 -12.05
N VAL A 415 19.78 11.02 -12.71
CA VAL A 415 20.69 12.15 -12.47
C VAL A 415 20.62 12.65 -11.02
N LEU A 416 19.43 12.64 -10.42
CA LEU A 416 19.18 13.07 -9.04
C LEU A 416 19.47 11.95 -8.01
N GLY A 417 20.36 11.01 -8.35
CA GLY A 417 20.82 9.97 -7.43
C GLY A 417 19.85 8.85 -7.06
N GLN A 418 18.54 8.94 -7.39
CA GLN A 418 17.61 7.83 -7.12
C GLN A 418 18.03 6.57 -7.88
N THR A 419 17.98 5.41 -7.22
CA THR A 419 18.12 4.09 -7.85
C THR A 419 16.77 3.43 -8.17
N ILE A 420 16.68 2.84 -9.37
CA ILE A 420 15.43 2.35 -9.96
C ILE A 420 15.63 0.93 -10.53
N TYR A 421 14.68 0.03 -10.30
CA TYR A 421 14.77 -1.40 -10.67
C TYR A 421 13.80 -1.77 -11.80
N ILE A 422 14.29 -1.78 -13.05
CA ILE A 422 13.49 -2.13 -14.24
C ILE A 422 13.61 -3.62 -14.54
N LYS A 423 12.48 -4.27 -14.85
CA LYS A 423 12.36 -5.73 -14.99
C LYS A 423 11.96 -6.12 -16.41
N GLU A 424 12.74 -7.01 -17.03
CA GLU A 424 12.54 -7.48 -18.40
C GLU A 424 12.63 -9.01 -18.45
N PHE A 425 11.73 -9.68 -19.18
CA PHE A 425 11.74 -11.16 -19.29
C PHE A 425 12.57 -11.61 -20.50
N GLN A 426 13.50 -12.52 -20.27
CA GLN A 426 14.32 -13.20 -21.28
C GLN A 426 14.00 -14.70 -21.30
N PRO A 427 13.49 -15.28 -22.41
CA PRO A 427 13.30 -16.72 -22.52
C PRO A 427 14.65 -17.45 -22.58
N ILE A 428 14.63 -18.76 -22.34
CA ILE A 428 15.77 -19.63 -22.68
C ILE A 428 15.61 -20.10 -24.13
N ASP A 429 16.63 -19.89 -24.95
CA ASP A 429 16.67 -20.29 -26.36
C ASP A 429 16.89 -21.81 -26.53
N ASN A 430 15.86 -22.59 -26.17
CA ASN A 430 15.74 -24.03 -26.44
C ASN A 430 14.32 -24.45 -26.87
N TYR A 431 13.45 -23.48 -27.21
CA TYR A 431 12.15 -23.74 -27.82
C TYR A 431 12.10 -23.12 -29.22
N PRO A 432 11.97 -23.90 -30.31
CA PRO A 432 11.84 -23.35 -31.65
C PRO A 432 10.54 -22.55 -31.78
N SER A 433 10.61 -21.39 -32.42
CA SER A 433 9.54 -20.39 -32.45
C SER A 433 8.41 -20.72 -33.44
N GLN A 434 7.74 -21.87 -33.27
CA GLN A 434 6.48 -22.16 -33.94
C GLN A 434 5.31 -21.55 -33.16
N ARG A 435 5.05 -20.26 -33.40
CA ARG A 435 3.72 -19.65 -33.23
C ARG A 435 3.04 -19.58 -34.61
N THR A 436 2.26 -20.60 -34.94
CA THR A 436 1.35 -20.53 -36.09
C THR A 436 0.28 -19.47 -35.86
N GLN A 437 -0.36 -18.99 -36.93
CA GLN A 437 -1.32 -17.87 -36.84
C GLN A 437 -2.60 -18.19 -36.05
N GLU A 438 -2.90 -19.46 -35.84
CA GLU A 438 -4.08 -19.96 -35.11
C GLU A 438 -4.15 -19.45 -33.66
N ASP A 439 -2.98 -19.24 -33.03
CA ASP A 439 -2.84 -18.72 -31.65
C ASP A 439 -3.35 -17.27 -31.49
N ARG A 440 -3.64 -16.57 -32.61
CA ARG A 440 -4.35 -15.27 -32.63
C ARG A 440 -5.86 -15.40 -32.85
N GLN A 441 -6.31 -16.43 -33.55
CA GLN A 441 -7.73 -16.64 -33.90
C GLN A 441 -8.56 -17.00 -32.65
N ILE A 442 -8.02 -17.89 -31.81
CA ILE A 442 -8.69 -18.48 -30.63
C ILE A 442 -9.09 -17.43 -29.57
N ARG A 443 -8.51 -16.23 -29.60
CA ARG A 443 -8.83 -15.14 -28.67
C ARG A 443 -10.15 -14.40 -28.92
N LEU A 444 -10.84 -14.65 -30.04
CA LEU A 444 -12.06 -13.93 -30.41
C LEU A 444 -13.36 -14.70 -30.13
N ASP A 445 -13.36 -16.04 -30.24
CA ASP A 445 -14.60 -16.82 -30.34
C ASP A 445 -15.02 -17.59 -29.06
N ILE A 446 -14.30 -17.44 -27.93
CA ILE A 446 -14.64 -18.15 -26.67
C ILE A 446 -15.32 -17.22 -25.67
N LEU A 447 -16.63 -17.03 -25.88
CA LEU A 447 -17.59 -16.48 -24.93
C LEU A 447 -18.33 -17.68 -24.28
N PRO A 448 -18.04 -18.07 -23.01
CA PRO A 448 -18.57 -19.32 -22.47
C PRO A 448 -20.06 -19.24 -22.10
N GLN A 449 -20.92 -19.84 -22.93
CA GLN A 449 -22.25 -20.27 -22.49
C GLN A 449 -22.18 -21.67 -21.84
N LEU A 450 -22.59 -21.75 -20.58
CA LEU A 450 -23.33 -22.85 -19.94
C LEU A 450 -22.97 -24.33 -20.25
N VAL A 451 -22.33 -24.99 -19.26
CA VAL A 451 -22.39 -26.46 -18.91
C VAL A 451 -21.78 -27.42 -19.98
N THR A 452 -21.02 -28.50 -19.71
CA THR A 452 -21.14 -29.58 -18.70
C THR A 452 -19.82 -30.36 -18.39
N TYR A 453 -19.64 -30.71 -17.10
CA TYR A 453 -19.13 -31.98 -16.51
C TYR A 453 -17.77 -32.67 -16.89
N GLU A 454 -17.22 -33.37 -15.86
CA GLU A 454 -16.26 -34.51 -15.89
C GLU A 454 -14.77 -34.24 -16.27
N THR A 455 -13.72 -34.96 -15.79
CA THR A 455 -13.53 -35.88 -14.63
C THR A 455 -12.02 -36.11 -14.34
N LYS A 456 -11.59 -36.11 -13.05
CA LYS A 456 -10.30 -36.55 -12.44
C LYS A 456 -8.97 -35.92 -12.96
N LEU A 457 -7.95 -35.54 -12.18
CA LEU A 457 -7.32 -35.95 -10.88
C LEU A 457 -6.38 -37.18 -10.91
N GLN A 458 -5.09 -36.92 -10.67
CA GLN A 458 -4.20 -37.60 -9.69
C GLN A 458 -2.98 -36.66 -9.41
N GLN A 459 -2.62 -36.36 -8.15
CA GLN A 459 -1.61 -37.02 -7.27
C GLN A 459 -0.15 -36.75 -7.72
N THR A 460 0.93 -36.68 -6.91
CA THR A 460 1.30 -37.13 -5.53
C THR A 460 2.63 -36.38 -5.13
N THR A 461 3.13 -36.12 -3.90
CA THR A 461 2.67 -36.19 -2.48
C THR A 461 3.77 -35.70 -1.49
N LEU A 462 3.38 -35.29 -0.24
CA LEU A 462 4.16 -35.39 1.05
C LEU A 462 5.40 -34.44 1.23
N GLN A 463 5.99 -34.16 2.44
CA GLN A 463 5.82 -34.68 3.82
C GLN A 463 6.41 -33.75 4.96
N GLN A 464 5.91 -33.90 6.22
CA GLN A 464 6.64 -33.79 7.53
C GLN A 464 7.24 -32.43 8.03
N VAL A 465 7.40 -32.11 9.35
CA VAL A 465 6.99 -32.72 10.66
C VAL A 465 7.10 -31.74 11.89
N ALA A 466 6.39 -32.02 13.00
CA ALA A 466 6.68 -31.67 14.44
C ALA A 466 6.64 -30.18 14.93
N THR A 467 6.39 -29.80 16.22
CA THR A 467 5.89 -30.47 17.47
C THR A 467 5.44 -29.43 18.54
N THR A 468 4.63 -29.86 19.55
CA THR A 468 4.46 -29.34 20.95
C THR A 468 4.10 -27.85 21.17
N GLU A 469 2.99 -27.43 21.82
CA GLU A 469 2.34 -27.77 23.11
C GLU A 469 2.69 -26.84 24.30
N SER A 470 1.69 -26.14 24.84
CA SER A 470 1.37 -26.07 26.28
C SER A 470 0.03 -25.34 26.52
N ALA A 471 -0.67 -25.66 27.62
CA ALA A 471 -2.11 -25.44 27.77
C ALA A 471 -2.52 -24.20 28.59
N GLN A 472 -3.77 -23.75 28.44
CA GLN A 472 -4.54 -23.23 29.58
C GLN A 472 -6.07 -23.41 29.46
N LYS A 473 -6.68 -23.66 30.63
CA LYS A 473 -8.12 -23.82 30.98
C LYS A 473 -8.86 -22.46 30.97
N THR A 474 -10.20 -22.30 30.96
CA THR A 474 -11.40 -23.19 30.97
C THR A 474 -12.59 -22.44 30.32
N ILE A 475 -13.66 -23.14 29.93
CA ILE A 475 -15.09 -22.87 30.30
C ILE A 475 -15.97 -23.94 29.61
N GLU A 476 -16.87 -24.59 30.36
CA GLU A 476 -17.91 -25.46 29.78
C GLU A 476 -19.23 -24.69 29.66
N VAL A 477 -19.84 -24.68 28.47
CA VAL A 477 -21.25 -24.35 28.27
C VAL A 477 -21.89 -25.50 27.51
N LYS A 478 -22.80 -26.24 28.14
CA LYS A 478 -23.48 -27.39 27.50
C LYS A 478 -24.64 -26.95 26.61
N ALA A 479 -24.30 -26.38 25.46
CA ALA A 479 -25.10 -26.63 24.26
C ALA A 479 -24.78 -28.04 23.74
N HIS A 480 -25.72 -28.71 23.08
CA HIS A 480 -25.41 -29.86 22.23
C HIS A 480 -25.01 -29.36 20.85
N GLU A 481 -23.77 -28.87 20.73
CA GLU A 481 -23.17 -28.59 19.43
C GLU A 481 -23.04 -29.89 18.66
N ARG A 482 -23.75 -29.99 17.52
CA ARG A 482 -23.63 -31.15 16.63
C ARG A 482 -22.24 -31.17 16.01
N GLN A 483 -21.43 -32.17 16.35
CA GLN A 483 -20.02 -32.20 15.98
C GLN A 483 -19.74 -33.28 14.92
N PHE A 484 -19.39 -32.82 13.72
CA PHE A 484 -18.85 -33.69 12.68
C PHE A 484 -17.36 -33.95 12.92
N SER A 485 -17.01 -35.16 13.35
CA SER A 485 -15.65 -35.52 13.76
C SER A 485 -15.01 -36.52 12.78
N LEU A 486 -14.00 -36.07 12.04
CA LEU A 486 -13.18 -36.91 11.17
C LEU A 486 -11.80 -37.15 11.80
N ASN A 487 -11.37 -38.42 11.79
CA ASN A 487 -10.01 -38.83 12.09
C ASN A 487 -9.47 -39.68 10.92
N ALA A 488 -8.18 -40.02 10.94
CA ALA A 488 -7.54 -40.72 9.83
C ALA A 488 -8.17 -42.10 9.49
N SER A 489 -8.72 -42.82 10.47
CA SER A 489 -9.38 -44.11 10.23
C SER A 489 -10.80 -43.94 9.65
N ILE A 490 -11.56 -42.93 10.08
CA ILE A 490 -12.86 -42.58 9.49
C ILE A 490 -12.68 -42.09 8.04
N ILE A 491 -11.69 -41.21 7.79
CA ILE A 491 -11.38 -40.73 6.44
C ILE A 491 -11.02 -41.90 5.51
N LYS A 492 -10.21 -42.86 5.98
CA LYS A 492 -9.89 -44.05 5.21
C LYS A 492 -11.14 -44.91 4.95
N ALA A 493 -11.95 -45.18 5.97
CA ALA A 493 -13.19 -45.96 5.84
C ALA A 493 -14.20 -45.32 4.87
N LEU A 494 -14.28 -43.99 4.81
CA LEU A 494 -15.08 -43.26 3.83
C LEU A 494 -14.51 -43.40 2.41
N LEU A 495 -13.20 -43.27 2.20
CA LEU A 495 -12.57 -43.41 0.87
C LEU A 495 -12.60 -44.85 0.33
N ASP A 496 -12.62 -45.85 1.23
CA ASP A 496 -12.74 -47.26 0.85
C ASP A 496 -14.15 -47.63 0.35
N LYS A 497 -15.19 -46.85 0.68
CA LYS A 497 -16.58 -47.01 0.18
C LYS A 497 -16.72 -46.62 -1.29
N GLN A 498 -17.48 -47.38 -2.08
CA GLN A 498 -17.71 -47.07 -3.51
C GLN A 498 -18.58 -45.83 -3.68
N GLU A 499 -19.54 -45.66 -2.78
CA GLU A 499 -20.47 -44.53 -2.66
C GLU A 499 -19.74 -43.18 -2.57
N PHE A 500 -18.52 -43.17 -2.03
CA PHE A 500 -17.69 -41.97 -1.84
C PHE A 500 -16.69 -41.71 -3.00
N ARG A 501 -16.64 -42.58 -4.02
CA ARG A 501 -15.68 -42.49 -5.14
C ARG A 501 -16.17 -41.65 -6.33
N GLY A 502 -17.31 -40.95 -6.18
CA GLY A 502 -17.85 -40.01 -7.15
C GLY A 502 -17.11 -38.67 -7.21
N ASN A 503 -17.39 -37.86 -8.24
CA ASN A 503 -16.77 -36.54 -8.44
C ASN A 503 -17.35 -35.45 -7.52
N VAL A 504 -17.18 -35.61 -6.21
CA VAL A 504 -17.68 -34.67 -5.21
C VAL A 504 -16.54 -33.79 -4.71
N THR A 505 -16.67 -32.47 -4.91
CA THR A 505 -15.68 -31.52 -4.41
C THR A 505 -15.78 -31.39 -2.89
N VAL A 506 -14.65 -31.16 -2.22
CA VAL A 506 -14.58 -30.96 -0.76
C VAL A 506 -15.54 -29.86 -0.28
N GLY A 507 -15.73 -28.80 -1.10
CA GLY A 507 -16.71 -27.74 -0.83
C GLY A 507 -18.18 -28.17 -0.90
N LYS A 508 -18.55 -29.22 -1.65
CA LYS A 508 -19.88 -29.84 -1.54
C LYS A 508 -20.01 -30.66 -0.25
N VAL A 509 -18.97 -31.40 0.14
CA VAL A 509 -18.95 -32.19 1.39
C VAL A 509 -19.17 -31.29 2.61
N PHE A 510 -18.46 -30.15 2.70
CA PHE A 510 -18.68 -29.19 3.78
C PHE A 510 -20.11 -28.62 3.81
N LYS A 511 -20.77 -28.41 2.66
CA LYS A 511 -22.17 -27.97 2.62
C LYS A 511 -23.17 -29.04 3.07
N VAL A 512 -22.87 -30.33 2.85
CA VAL A 512 -23.67 -31.45 3.43
C VAL A 512 -23.54 -31.46 4.95
N ILE A 513 -22.31 -31.35 5.46
CA ILE A 513 -22.03 -31.33 6.90
C ILE A 513 -22.73 -30.14 7.56
N GLN A 514 -22.61 -28.96 6.98
CA GLN A 514 -23.25 -27.73 7.46
C GLN A 514 -24.77 -27.88 7.56
N ALA A 515 -25.42 -28.43 6.53
CA ALA A 515 -26.88 -28.64 6.51
C ALA A 515 -27.41 -29.55 7.64
N PHE A 516 -26.60 -30.50 8.13
CA PHE A 516 -27.00 -31.40 9.22
C PHE A 516 -26.56 -30.93 10.62
N ILE A 517 -25.55 -30.06 10.71
CA ILE A 517 -25.16 -29.38 11.95
C ILE A 517 -26.13 -28.23 12.25
N GLU A 518 -26.41 -27.36 11.27
CA GLU A 518 -27.14 -26.10 11.48
C GLU A 518 -28.66 -26.26 11.37
N ASN A 519 -29.14 -27.03 10.39
CA ASN A 519 -30.57 -27.01 9.98
C ASN A 519 -31.32 -28.35 10.16
N ASP A 520 -30.62 -29.44 10.52
CA ASP A 520 -31.10 -30.82 10.54
C ASP A 520 -31.92 -31.29 9.32
N GLU A 521 -31.52 -30.84 8.13
CA GLU A 521 -32.26 -31.13 6.88
C GLU A 521 -32.38 -32.65 6.59
N SER A 522 -33.34 -33.03 5.74
CA SER A 522 -33.46 -34.42 5.27
C SER A 522 -32.37 -34.78 4.25
N VAL A 523 -32.00 -36.06 4.21
CA VAL A 523 -30.97 -36.59 3.29
C VAL A 523 -31.35 -36.30 1.83
N THR A 524 -32.60 -36.55 1.46
CA THR A 524 -33.14 -36.36 0.10
C THR A 524 -33.12 -34.89 -0.33
N GLU A 525 -33.44 -33.95 0.54
CA GLU A 525 -33.40 -32.51 0.23
C GLU A 525 -31.96 -32.02 0.04
N VAL A 526 -31.04 -32.41 0.93
CA VAL A 526 -29.61 -32.04 0.83
C VAL A 526 -28.98 -32.63 -0.44
N ALA A 527 -29.26 -33.90 -0.75
CA ALA A 527 -28.79 -34.56 -1.96
C ALA A 527 -29.30 -33.87 -3.23
N LYS A 528 -30.61 -33.58 -3.30
CA LYS A 528 -31.23 -32.89 -4.43
C LYS A 528 -30.73 -31.45 -4.60
N ARG A 529 -30.57 -30.70 -3.50
CA ARG A 529 -30.08 -29.30 -3.49
C ARG A 529 -28.62 -29.19 -3.93
N LEU A 530 -27.78 -30.17 -3.60
CA LEU A 530 -26.35 -30.14 -3.92
C LEU A 530 -25.98 -30.96 -5.16
N GLY A 531 -26.91 -31.71 -5.75
CA GLY A 531 -26.65 -32.62 -6.86
C GLY A 531 -25.65 -33.70 -6.46
N LEU A 532 -26.06 -34.54 -5.50
CA LEU A 532 -25.29 -35.62 -4.90
C LEU A 532 -26.14 -36.89 -4.81
N ASP A 533 -25.48 -38.04 -4.65
CA ASP A 533 -26.13 -39.31 -4.34
C ASP A 533 -26.65 -39.34 -2.89
N GLU A 534 -27.86 -39.89 -2.68
CA GLU A 534 -28.49 -39.97 -1.35
C GLU A 534 -27.76 -40.95 -0.41
N GLY A 535 -27.18 -42.03 -0.94
CA GLY A 535 -26.34 -42.94 -0.16
C GLY A 535 -25.09 -42.26 0.39
N MET A 536 -24.41 -41.45 -0.44
CA MET A 536 -23.26 -40.65 -0.01
C MET A 536 -23.63 -39.58 1.03
N VAL A 537 -24.78 -38.90 0.86
CA VAL A 537 -25.26 -37.90 1.81
C VAL A 537 -25.68 -38.54 3.14
N ASN A 538 -26.29 -39.73 3.11
CA ASN A 538 -26.60 -40.52 4.31
C ASN A 538 -25.33 -40.97 5.04
N LEU A 539 -24.32 -41.48 4.31
CA LEU A 539 -23.01 -41.83 4.85
C LEU A 539 -22.32 -40.65 5.55
N LEU A 540 -22.50 -39.42 5.06
CA LEU A 540 -22.02 -38.22 5.75
C LEU A 540 -22.84 -37.90 7.01
N LYS A 541 -24.18 -38.03 6.99
CA LYS A 541 -25.02 -37.79 8.17
C LYS A 541 -24.64 -38.73 9.33
N MET A 542 -24.19 -39.96 9.05
CA MET A 542 -23.73 -40.94 10.07
C MET A 542 -22.50 -40.49 10.90
N TYR A 543 -21.73 -39.49 10.46
CA TYR A 543 -20.57 -38.96 11.20
C TYR A 543 -20.81 -37.57 11.80
N VAL A 544 -22.01 -37.00 11.64
CA VAL A 544 -22.51 -35.89 12.47
C VAL A 544 -23.08 -36.49 13.75
N LYS A 545 -22.67 -35.99 14.92
CA LYS A 545 -23.11 -36.46 16.24
C LYS A 545 -23.71 -35.33 17.06
#